data_AF-A0A2V8BJR4-F1
#
_entry.id   AF-A0A2V8BJR4-F1
#
_cell.length_a   1.000
_cell.length_b   1.000
_cell.length_c   1.000
_cell.angle_alpha   90.00
_cell.angle_beta   90.00
_cell.angle_gamma   90.00
#
_symmetry.space_group_name_H-M   'P 1'
#
loop_
_entity.id
_entity.type
_entity.pdbx_description
1 polymer ?
#
loop_
_entity_poly.entity_id
_entity_poly.type
_entity_poly.pdbx_seq_one_letter_code
_entity_poly.pdbx_strand_id
1 'polypeptide(L)'
;SADAQKAIVEETHKRNRFAETHSTSIEGLRVSLAAGIDGIQHPEVLDGRDVPADLVQTMRERGVICSMLASTIAGQAWQRHLKARDEAAKKRADAEKESRGLKHGKTTAERRKDDADSGAGLESRRRNAQALIRGGCTVTPGTDSYWAAA
;
A
#
# COMPACT_ATOMS: atom_id res chain seq x y z
N SER A 1 19.01 -3.35 9.18
CA SER A 1 20.28 -3.65 8.49
C SER A 1 20.05 -4.83 7.56
N ALA A 2 20.66 -4.85 6.38
CA ALA A 2 20.52 -5.93 5.40
C ALA A 2 21.04 -7.27 5.97
N ASP A 3 22.19 -7.25 6.65
CA ASP A 3 22.80 -8.45 7.23
C ASP A 3 21.92 -9.08 8.30
N ALA A 4 21.25 -8.26 9.11
CA ALA A 4 20.31 -8.74 10.13
C ALA A 4 19.08 -9.41 9.50
N GLN A 5 18.51 -8.84 8.42
CA GLN A 5 17.38 -9.48 7.74
C GLN A 5 17.80 -10.81 7.11
N LYS A 6 18.97 -10.84 6.46
CA LYS A 6 19.52 -12.07 5.89
C LYS A 6 19.72 -13.15 6.96
N ALA A 7 20.33 -12.82 8.09
CA ALA A 7 20.52 -13.77 9.19
C ALA A 7 19.18 -14.32 9.73
N ILE A 8 18.15 -13.48 9.84
CA ILE A 8 16.80 -13.91 10.25
C ILE A 8 16.20 -14.87 9.24
N VAL A 9 16.27 -14.55 7.94
CA VAL A 9 15.74 -15.42 6.87
C VAL A 9 16.49 -16.76 6.85
N GLU A 10 17.83 -16.74 6.94
CA GLU A 10 18.64 -17.96 6.98
C GLU A 10 18.28 -18.85 8.19
N GLU A 11 18.12 -18.27 9.38
CA GLU A 11 17.71 -19.04 10.57
C GLU A 11 16.28 -19.59 10.47
N THR A 12 15.40 -18.89 9.75
CA THR A 12 14.02 -19.32 9.47
C THR A 12 14.03 -20.50 8.50
N HIS A 13 14.79 -20.40 7.41
CA HIS A 13 14.94 -21.45 6.40
C HIS A 13 15.65 -22.69 6.94
N LYS A 14 16.65 -22.56 7.84
CA LYS A 14 17.26 -23.69 8.56
C LYS A 14 16.25 -24.53 9.34
N ARG A 15 15.10 -23.95 9.69
CA ARG A 15 14.01 -24.61 10.41
C ARG A 15 12.85 -25.02 9.50
N ASN A 16 13.02 -24.94 8.18
CA ASN A 16 11.97 -25.18 7.18
C ASN A 16 10.70 -24.36 7.45
N ARG A 17 10.88 -23.10 7.89
CA ARG A 17 9.79 -22.16 8.15
C ARG A 17 9.73 -21.12 7.03
N PHE A 18 8.53 -20.56 6.88
CA PHE A 18 8.21 -19.51 5.92
C PHE A 18 8.57 -18.14 6.52
N ALA A 19 9.38 -17.35 5.82
CA ALA A 19 9.81 -16.02 6.24
C ALA A 19 8.94 -14.94 5.58
N GLU A 20 8.18 -14.20 6.40
CA GLU A 20 7.38 -13.06 5.95
C GLU A 20 8.00 -11.73 6.36
N THR A 21 7.74 -10.69 5.56
CA THR A 21 8.08 -9.31 5.92
C THR A 21 6.84 -8.42 5.97
N HIS A 22 6.92 -7.39 6.81
CA HIS A 22 6.05 -6.23 6.81
C HIS A 22 6.89 -5.02 6.41
N SER A 23 6.61 -4.43 5.24
CA SER A 23 7.33 -3.24 4.79
C SER A 23 6.40 -2.28 4.06
N THR A 24 6.41 -1.03 4.49
CA THR A 24 5.61 0.05 3.91
C THR A 24 6.42 0.97 3.00
N SER A 25 7.66 0.59 2.67
CA SER A 25 8.57 1.40 1.84
C SER A 25 9.21 0.56 0.74
N ILE A 26 9.46 1.20 -0.41
CA ILE A 26 10.10 0.55 -1.57
C ILE A 26 11.49 0.01 -1.20
N GLU A 27 12.31 0.81 -0.51
CA GLU A 27 13.65 0.40 -0.13
C GLU A 27 13.64 -0.72 0.91
N GLY A 28 12.71 -0.68 1.86
CA GLY A 28 12.52 -1.77 2.82
C GLY A 28 12.16 -3.08 2.13
N LEU A 29 11.26 -3.03 1.13
CA LEU A 29 10.93 -4.21 0.32
C LEU A 29 12.12 -4.73 -0.48
N ARG A 30 12.93 -3.86 -1.07
CA ARG A 30 14.14 -4.27 -1.80
C ARG A 30 15.11 -5.01 -0.89
N VAL A 31 15.34 -4.51 0.33
CA VAL A 31 16.20 -5.17 1.31
C VAL A 31 15.63 -6.53 1.71
N SER A 32 14.33 -6.63 1.97
CA SER A 32 13.70 -7.90 2.36
C SER A 32 13.69 -8.92 1.22
N LEU A 33 13.41 -8.49 -0.02
CA LEU A 33 13.52 -9.36 -1.19
C LEU A 33 14.94 -9.87 -1.37
N ALA A 34 15.95 -9.00 -1.21
CA ALA A 34 17.35 -9.38 -1.29
C ALA A 34 17.75 -10.40 -0.21
N ALA A 35 17.13 -10.33 0.97
CA ALA A 35 17.33 -11.29 2.06
C ALA A 35 16.72 -12.67 1.77
N GLY A 36 15.83 -12.80 0.79
CA GLY A 36 15.24 -14.10 0.39
C GLY A 36 13.96 -14.47 1.11
N ILE A 37 13.14 -13.49 1.51
CA ILE A 37 11.82 -13.74 2.09
C ILE A 37 10.92 -14.55 1.15
N ASP A 38 9.95 -15.25 1.74
CA ASP A 38 8.99 -16.06 1.00
C ASP A 38 7.64 -15.34 0.80
N GLY A 39 7.29 -14.41 1.72
CA GLY A 39 6.03 -13.67 1.69
C GLY A 39 6.14 -12.21 2.12
N ILE A 40 5.22 -11.39 1.61
CA ILE A 40 5.10 -9.97 1.93
C ILE A 40 3.67 -9.69 2.39
N GLN A 41 3.57 -9.08 3.57
CA GLN A 41 2.32 -8.54 4.10
C GLN A 41 2.01 -7.19 3.43
N HIS A 42 0.81 -7.09 2.87
CA HIS A 42 0.21 -5.93 2.21
C HIS A 42 1.19 -5.12 1.33
N PRO A 43 1.79 -5.76 0.30
CA PRO A 43 2.81 -5.14 -0.56
C PRO A 43 2.30 -3.92 -1.35
N GLU A 44 0.99 -3.73 -1.43
CA GLU A 44 0.36 -2.58 -2.06
C GLU A 44 0.45 -1.29 -1.23
N VAL A 45 0.80 -1.39 0.06
CA VAL A 45 0.88 -0.25 0.99
C VAL A 45 2.28 0.34 0.99
N LEU A 46 2.52 1.35 0.14
CA LEU A 46 3.85 1.97 -0.06
C LEU A 46 3.86 3.48 0.20
N ASP A 47 3.21 3.93 1.27
CA ASP A 47 3.14 5.35 1.68
C ASP A 47 2.74 6.30 0.54
N GLY A 48 1.78 5.89 -0.29
CA GLY A 48 1.25 6.66 -1.42
C GLY A 48 2.12 6.65 -2.68
N ARG A 49 3.19 5.86 -2.71
CA ARG A 49 4.04 5.65 -3.89
C ARG A 49 3.54 4.47 -4.70
N ASP A 50 3.72 4.56 -6.01
CA ASP A 50 3.40 3.44 -6.89
C ASP A 50 4.51 2.38 -6.85
N VAL A 51 4.13 1.10 -6.93
CA VAL A 51 5.06 -0.03 -6.92
C VAL A 51 5.89 -0.03 -8.21
N PRO A 52 7.24 0.01 -8.12
CA PRO A 52 8.09 -0.01 -9.31
C PRO A 52 7.97 -1.32 -10.11
N ALA A 53 8.04 -1.24 -11.43
CA ALA A 53 7.89 -2.41 -12.31
C ALA A 53 9.00 -3.46 -12.11
N ASP A 54 10.23 -3.02 -11.82
CA ASP A 54 11.37 -3.90 -11.45
C ASP A 54 11.07 -4.70 -10.18
N LEU A 55 10.37 -4.08 -9.22
CA LEU A 55 10.00 -4.75 -7.98
C LEU A 55 8.93 -5.82 -8.21
N VAL A 56 7.92 -5.52 -9.03
CA VAL A 56 6.89 -6.48 -9.44
C VAL A 56 7.52 -7.67 -10.16
N GLN A 57 8.45 -7.42 -11.09
CA GLN A 57 9.18 -8.47 -11.78
C GLN A 57 9.98 -9.33 -10.80
N THR A 58 10.72 -8.71 -9.88
CA THR A 58 11.50 -9.42 -8.86
C THR A 58 10.63 -10.32 -7.97
N MET A 59 9.48 -9.83 -7.51
CA MET A 59 8.53 -10.60 -6.70
C MET A 59 8.01 -11.82 -7.46
N ARG A 60 7.63 -11.64 -8.73
CA ARG A 60 7.17 -12.73 -9.61
C ARG A 60 8.27 -13.76 -9.84
N GLU A 61 9.46 -13.33 -10.25
CA GLU A 61 10.57 -14.24 -10.60
C GLU A 61 11.00 -15.10 -9.41
N ARG A 62 10.97 -14.52 -8.20
CA ARG A 62 11.31 -15.22 -6.96
C ARG A 62 10.15 -16.02 -6.37
N GLY A 63 8.96 -15.95 -6.95
CA GLY A 63 7.76 -16.66 -6.46
C GLY A 63 7.27 -16.19 -5.09
N VAL A 64 7.54 -14.93 -4.72
CA VAL A 64 7.18 -14.38 -3.42
C VAL A 64 5.68 -14.18 -3.30
N ILE A 65 5.09 -14.63 -2.19
CA ILE A 65 3.65 -14.55 -1.95
C ILE A 65 3.28 -13.14 -1.47
N CYS A 66 2.40 -12.49 -2.21
CA CYS A 66 1.88 -11.15 -1.93
C CYS A 66 0.54 -11.24 -1.19
N SER A 67 0.54 -11.10 0.13
CA SER A 67 -0.68 -11.11 0.95
C SER A 67 -1.34 -9.73 0.96
N MET A 68 -2.46 -9.55 0.28
CA MET A 68 -3.03 -8.23 -0.01
C MET A 68 -4.27 -7.93 0.81
N LEU A 69 -4.43 -6.68 1.29
CA LEU A 69 -5.61 -6.18 2.01
C LEU A 69 -6.78 -5.89 1.06
N ALA A 70 -7.16 -6.87 0.25
CA ALA A 70 -8.16 -6.75 -0.80
C ALA A 70 -9.51 -6.21 -0.28
N SER A 71 -9.87 -6.54 0.96
CA SER A 71 -11.10 -6.05 1.62
C SER A 71 -11.14 -4.53 1.80
N THR A 72 -9.98 -3.87 1.90
CA THR A 72 -9.89 -2.42 2.13
C THR A 72 -9.91 -1.62 0.82
N ILE A 73 -9.48 -2.23 -0.29
CA ILE A 73 -9.31 -1.58 -1.59
C ILE A 73 -10.34 -2.05 -2.64
N ALA A 74 -11.28 -2.92 -2.27
CA ALA A 74 -12.34 -3.43 -3.14
C ALA A 74 -13.70 -3.46 -2.43
N GLY A 75 -14.73 -3.96 -3.12
CA GLY A 75 -16.07 -4.14 -2.57
C GLY A 75 -16.67 -2.87 -1.96
N GLN A 76 -17.31 -3.01 -0.80
CA GLN A 76 -17.99 -1.92 -0.10
C GLN A 76 -17.04 -0.79 0.34
N ALA A 77 -15.81 -1.12 0.75
CA ALA A 77 -14.81 -0.13 1.14
C ALA A 77 -14.49 0.81 -0.03
N TRP A 78 -14.30 0.25 -1.22
CA TRP A 78 -14.06 1.02 -2.43
C TRP A 78 -15.26 1.91 -2.82
N GLN A 79 -16.50 1.38 -2.74
CA GLN A 79 -17.70 2.17 -3.04
C GLN A 79 -17.86 3.37 -2.08
N ARG A 80 -17.59 3.17 -0.78
CA ARG A 80 -17.60 4.26 0.21
C ARG A 80 -16.57 5.33 -0.13
N HIS A 81 -15.36 4.93 -0.53
CA HIS A 81 -14.32 5.87 -0.95
C HIS A 81 -14.73 6.69 -2.18
N LEU A 82 -15.28 6.05 -3.23
CA LEU A 82 -15.75 6.78 -4.42
C LEU A 82 -16.78 7.85 -4.07
N LYS A 83 -17.76 7.50 -3.22
CA LYS A 83 -18.77 8.46 -2.74
C LYS A 83 -18.13 9.61 -1.96
N ALA A 84 -17.24 9.31 -1.01
CA ALA A 84 -16.58 10.32 -0.18
C ALA A 84 -15.71 11.27 -1.03
N ARG A 85 -14.99 10.73 -2.02
CA ARG A 85 -14.17 11.51 -2.94
C ARG A 85 -15.02 12.46 -3.79
N ASP A 86 -16.14 11.97 -4.34
CA ASP A 86 -17.03 12.79 -5.16
C ASP A 86 -17.70 13.91 -4.32
N GLU A 87 -18.05 13.63 -3.05
CA GLU A 87 -18.52 14.65 -2.10
C GLU A 87 -17.43 15.67 -1.75
N ALA A 88 -16.19 15.23 -1.52
CA ALA A 88 -15.06 16.11 -1.26
C ALA A 88 -14.74 17.00 -2.46
N ALA A 89 -14.81 16.46 -3.69
CA ALA A 89 -14.62 17.22 -4.92
C ALA A 89 -15.68 18.32 -5.09
N LYS A 90 -16.96 18.02 -4.80
CA LYS A 90 -18.04 19.03 -4.79
C LYS A 90 -17.77 20.13 -3.78
N LYS A 91 -17.45 19.78 -2.53
CA LYS A 91 -17.13 20.75 -1.47
C LYS A 91 -15.95 21.65 -1.84
N ARG A 92 -14.92 21.10 -2.49
CA ARG A 92 -13.78 21.89 -2.98
C ARG A 92 -14.18 22.87 -4.08
N ALA A 93 -14.97 22.42 -5.04
CA ALA A 93 -15.46 23.27 -6.12
C ALA A 93 -16.32 24.43 -5.59
N ASP A 94 -17.13 24.19 -4.57
CA ASP A 94 -17.95 25.23 -3.95
C ASP A 94 -17.10 26.19 -3.10
N ALA A 95 -16.16 25.69 -2.30
CA ALA A 95 -15.22 26.52 -1.55
C ALA A 95 -14.32 27.39 -2.45
N GLU A 96 -13.91 26.87 -3.61
CA GLU A 96 -13.12 27.63 -4.59
C GLU A 96 -13.92 28.81 -5.16
N LYS A 97 -15.21 28.61 -5.46
CA LYS A 97 -16.13 29.69 -5.88
C LYS A 97 -16.30 30.76 -4.79
N GLU A 98 -16.39 30.35 -3.52
CA GLU A 98 -16.54 31.27 -2.40
C GLU A 98 -15.25 32.04 -2.05
N SER A 99 -14.08 31.45 -2.32
CA SER A 99 -12.78 32.01 -1.93
C SER A 99 -12.37 33.31 -2.66
N ARG A 100 -13.10 33.74 -3.70
CA ARG A 100 -12.87 34.96 -4.50
C ARG A 100 -11.40 35.19 -4.89
N GLY A 101 -10.61 34.13 -5.08
CA GLY A 101 -9.22 34.20 -5.52
C GLY A 101 -8.18 34.49 -4.43
N LEU A 102 -8.55 34.52 -3.15
CA LEU A 102 -7.58 34.61 -2.03
C LEU A 102 -6.88 33.26 -1.84
N LYS A 103 -5.65 33.14 -2.37
CA LYS A 103 -4.82 31.94 -2.21
C LYS A 103 -3.81 32.14 -1.08
N HIS A 104 -4.06 31.48 0.05
CA HIS A 104 -3.07 31.29 1.12
C HIS A 104 -2.25 30.01 0.86
N GLY A 105 -0.98 30.00 1.30
CA GLY A 105 -0.12 28.84 1.16
C GLY A 105 -0.51 27.75 2.16
N LYS A 106 -1.09 26.64 1.66
CA LYS A 106 -1.60 25.56 2.52
C LYS A 106 -0.59 25.10 3.57
N THR A 107 -1.04 25.07 4.81
CA THR A 107 -0.32 24.49 5.92
C THR A 107 -0.14 22.97 5.74
N THR A 108 0.79 22.37 6.48
CA THR A 108 0.98 20.91 6.46
C THR A 108 -0.25 20.14 6.93
N ALA A 109 -1.03 20.70 7.87
CA ALA A 109 -2.27 20.09 8.34
C ALA A 109 -3.34 20.08 7.23
N GLU A 110 -3.49 21.19 6.50
CA GLU A 110 -4.42 21.29 5.37
C GLU A 110 -4.05 20.33 4.23
N ARG A 111 -2.76 20.17 3.92
CA ARG A 111 -2.30 19.18 2.92
C ARG A 111 -2.61 17.74 3.33
N ARG A 112 -2.34 17.36 4.59
CA ARG A 112 -2.66 16.02 5.09
C ARG A 112 -4.17 15.74 5.06
N LYS A 113 -4.97 16.75 5.43
CA LYS A 113 -6.43 16.66 5.34
C LYS A 113 -6.87 16.52 3.88
N ASP A 114 -6.27 17.28 2.97
CA ASP A 114 -6.58 17.19 1.55
C ASP A 114 -6.22 15.83 0.94
N ASP A 115 -5.10 15.25 1.34
CA ASP A 115 -4.68 13.91 0.91
C ASP A 115 -5.60 12.82 1.48
N ALA A 116 -6.07 13.00 2.72
CA ALA A 116 -7.06 12.12 3.35
C ALA A 116 -8.43 12.23 2.67
N ASP A 117 -8.92 13.46 2.43
CA ASP A 117 -10.22 13.74 1.82
C ASP A 117 -10.28 13.33 0.33
N SER A 118 -9.16 13.47 -0.38
CA SER A 118 -9.03 12.95 -1.75
C SER A 118 -8.91 11.43 -1.81
N GLY A 119 -8.55 10.80 -0.69
CA GLY A 119 -8.28 9.36 -0.59
C GLY A 119 -7.17 8.89 -1.51
N ALA A 120 -6.22 9.76 -1.86
CA ALA A 120 -5.09 9.47 -2.75
C ALA A 120 -4.29 8.22 -2.31
N GLY A 121 -4.18 8.02 -0.99
CA GLY A 121 -3.55 6.83 -0.41
C GLY A 121 -4.30 5.53 -0.75
N LEU A 122 -5.64 5.53 -0.72
CA LEU A 122 -6.43 4.35 -1.06
C LEU A 122 -6.38 4.06 -2.57
N GLU A 123 -6.41 5.11 -3.40
CA GLU A 123 -6.26 4.96 -4.85
C GLU A 123 -4.88 4.39 -5.21
N SER A 124 -3.81 4.89 -4.59
CA SER A 124 -2.45 4.38 -4.78
C SER A 124 -2.35 2.90 -4.38
N ARG A 125 -2.87 2.51 -3.22
CA ARG A 125 -2.93 1.10 -2.80
C ARG A 125 -3.66 0.25 -3.84
N ARG A 126 -4.81 0.70 -4.35
CA ARG A 126 -5.56 -0.04 -5.38
C ARG A 126 -4.78 -0.16 -6.69
N ARG A 127 -4.07 0.88 -7.13
CA ARG A 127 -3.22 0.82 -8.34
C ARG A 127 -2.06 -0.16 -8.15
N ASN A 128 -1.38 -0.13 -7.01
CA ASN A 128 -0.30 -1.06 -6.68
C ASN A 128 -0.79 -2.50 -6.67
N ALA A 129 -1.95 -2.73 -6.07
CA ALA A 129 -2.60 -4.02 -6.07
C ALA A 129 -2.86 -4.54 -7.49
N GLN A 130 -3.40 -3.67 -8.37
CA GLN A 130 -3.62 -4.02 -9.76
C GLN A 130 -2.31 -4.29 -10.52
N ALA A 131 -1.24 -3.53 -10.24
CA ALA A 131 0.07 -3.74 -10.84
C ALA A 131 0.66 -5.10 -10.48
N LEU A 132 0.57 -5.51 -9.21
CA LEU A 132 1.02 -6.83 -8.75
C LEU A 132 0.23 -7.97 -9.41
N ILE A 133 -1.10 -7.86 -9.44
CA ILE A 133 -1.99 -8.86 -10.05
C ILE A 133 -1.72 -8.98 -11.55
N ARG A 134 -1.69 -7.85 -12.28
CA ARG A 134 -1.45 -7.83 -13.73
C ARG A 134 -0.02 -8.22 -14.09
N GLY A 135 0.93 -7.95 -13.20
CA GLY A 135 2.32 -8.36 -13.33
C GLY A 135 2.54 -9.86 -13.17
N GLY A 136 1.54 -10.60 -12.71
CA GLY A 136 1.58 -12.05 -12.54
C GLY A 136 2.23 -12.51 -11.24
N CYS A 137 2.25 -11.66 -10.20
CA CYS A 137 2.68 -12.08 -8.87
C CYS A 137 1.70 -13.10 -8.27
N THR A 138 2.21 -14.01 -7.43
CA THR A 138 1.37 -14.88 -6.62
C THR A 138 0.72 -14.04 -5.52
N VAL A 139 -0.61 -13.90 -5.55
CA VAL A 139 -1.36 -13.07 -4.59
C VAL A 139 -2.27 -13.91 -3.71
N THR A 140 -2.38 -13.55 -2.44
CA THR A 140 -3.30 -14.16 -1.48
C THR A 140 -4.13 -13.10 -0.77
N PRO A 141 -5.36 -13.41 -0.32
CA PRO A 141 -6.13 -12.50 0.51
C PRO A 141 -5.53 -12.41 1.92
N GLY A 142 -5.13 -11.22 2.33
CA GLY A 142 -4.83 -10.83 3.71
C GLY A 142 -5.89 -9.86 4.23
N THR A 143 -6.14 -9.84 5.54
CA THR A 143 -7.16 -8.94 6.11
C THR A 143 -6.67 -8.07 7.26
N ASP A 144 -5.55 -8.42 7.90
CA ASP A 144 -5.06 -7.80 9.14
C ASP A 144 -6.16 -7.58 10.19
N SER A 145 -7.21 -8.41 10.13
CA SER A 145 -8.41 -8.23 10.94
C SER A 145 -8.24 -8.95 12.26
N TYR A 146 -8.48 -8.23 13.35
CA TYR A 146 -8.48 -8.77 14.70
C TYR A 146 -9.84 -8.54 15.34
N TRP A 147 -10.42 -9.60 15.93
CA TRP A 147 -11.78 -9.58 16.47
C TRP A 147 -11.97 -8.57 17.62
N ALA A 148 -10.94 -8.29 18.43
CA ALA A 148 -11.05 -7.33 19.52
C ALA A 148 -10.57 -5.91 19.17
N ALA A 149 -10.46 -5.58 17.88
CA ALA A 149 -10.25 -4.21 17.40
C ALA A 149 -11.57 -3.47 17.06
N ALA A 150 -12.72 -4.07 17.37
CA ALA A 150 -14.06 -3.52 17.16
C ALA A 150 -14.58 -2.75 18.39
#